data_AF-A0A329B2T6-F1
#
_entry.id   AF-A0A329B2T6-F1
#
_cell.length_a   1.000
_cell.length_b   1.000
_cell.length_c   1.000
_cell.angle_alpha   90.00
_cell.angle_beta   90.00
_cell.angle_gamma   90.00
#
_symmetry.space_group_name_H-M   'P 1'
#
loop_
_entity.id
_entity.type
_entity.pdbx_description
1 polymer ?
#
loop_
_entity_poly.entity_id
_entity_poly.type
_entity_poly.pdbx_seq_one_letter_code
_entity_poly.pdbx_strand_id
1 'polypeptide(L)' 'MAQDYHHGVRVEEINQGTRPIRAVSTAIVGVVCTAEDADATAFPLDTPVLLTNVI' A
#
# COMPACT_ATOMS: atom_id res chain seq x y z
N MET A 1 28.16 -14.31 -33.08
CA MET A 1 27.08 -15.07 -33.73
C MET A 1 26.99 -16.41 -33.01
N ALA A 2 25.82 -16.76 -32.50
CA ALA A 2 25.63 -17.97 -31.70
C ALA A 2 25.59 -19.20 -32.64
N GLN A 3 26.62 -20.05 -32.54
CA GLN A 3 26.68 -21.34 -33.24
C GLN A 3 26.43 -22.54 -32.32
N ASP A 4 26.21 -22.34 -31.02
CA ASP A 4 25.97 -23.40 -30.05
C ASP A 4 24.51 -23.38 -29.57
N TYR A 5 23.57 -23.70 -30.47
CA TYR A 5 22.21 -24.04 -30.06
C TYR A 5 22.06 -25.56 -30.07
N HIS A 6 22.15 -26.16 -28.89
CA HIS A 6 21.80 -27.57 -28.70
C HIS A 6 20.28 -27.76 -28.75
N HIS A 7 19.82 -28.92 -29.21
CA HIS A 7 18.39 -29.26 -29.19
C HIS A 7 17.94 -29.44 -27.73
N GLY A 8 17.12 -28.52 -27.24
CA GLY A 8 16.68 -28.49 -25.85
C GLY A 8 15.88 -27.23 -25.56
N VAL A 9 15.36 -27.12 -24.34
CA VAL A 9 14.60 -25.96 -23.87
C VAL A 9 15.47 -25.16 -22.90
N ARG A 10 15.52 -23.84 -23.08
CA ARG A 10 16.17 -22.90 -22.17
C ARG A 10 15.11 -22.08 -21.44
N VAL A 11 15.23 -21.98 -20.13
CA VAL A 11 14.41 -21.10 -19.29
C VAL A 11 15.29 -19.96 -18.81
N GLU A 12 14.88 -18.72 -19.08
CA GLU A 12 15.46 -17.52 -18.49
C GLU A 12 14.43 -16.88 -17.58
N GLU A 13 14.66 -16.96 -16.27
CA GLU A 13 13.87 -16.23 -15.29
C GLU A 13 14.53 -14.86 -15.07
N ILE A 14 13.82 -13.80 -15.45
CA ILE A 14 14.30 -12.42 -15.30
C ILE A 14 13.70 -11.85 -14.03
N ASN A 15 14.51 -11.83 -12.97
CA ASN A 15 14.12 -11.36 -11.64
C ASN A 15 14.62 -9.92 -11.41
N GLN A 16 15.15 -9.30 -12.48
CA GLN A 16 15.79 -8.00 -12.46
C GLN A 16 14.79 -6.93 -12.89
N GLY A 17 14.44 -6.06 -11.95
CA GLY A 17 13.66 -4.85 -12.16
C GLY A 17 13.95 -3.87 -11.04
N THR A 18 13.99 -2.58 -11.34
CA THR A 18 14.10 -1.55 -10.31
C THR A 18 12.87 -1.65 -9.40
N ARG A 19 13.05 -2.04 -8.14
CA ARG A 19 12.01 -1.94 -7.12
C ARG A 19 11.93 -0.46 -6.73
N PRO A 20 10.90 0.29 -7.14
CA PRO A 20 10.83 1.71 -6.79
C PRO A 20 10.65 1.83 -5.28
N ILE A 21 11.46 2.70 -4.67
CA ILE A 21 11.23 3.12 -3.28
C ILE A 21 9.97 3.99 -3.28
N ARG A 22 8.95 3.58 -2.52
CA ARG A 22 7.75 4.39 -2.31
C ARG A 22 7.93 5.22 -1.05
N ALA A 23 7.73 6.53 -1.17
CA ALA A 23 7.56 7.38 0.01
C ALA A 23 6.22 7.03 0.67
N VAL A 24 6.24 6.71 1.95
CA VAL A 24 5.03 6.53 2.77
C VAL A 24 4.76 7.81 3.55
N SER A 25 3.48 8.13 3.76
CA SER A 25 3.13 9.24 4.64
C SER A 25 3.43 8.84 6.08
N THR A 26 4.35 9.56 6.73
CA THR A 26 4.71 9.37 8.14
C THR A 26 3.95 10.32 9.07
N ALA A 27 3.23 11.30 8.51
CA ALA A 27 2.50 12.33 9.25
C ALA A 27 0.99 12.08 9.24
N ILE A 28 0.55 10.83 9.44
CA ILE A 28 -0.86 10.48 9.65
C ILE A 28 -1.09 10.38 11.16
N VAL A 29 -1.94 11.25 11.70
CA VAL A 29 -2.30 11.21 13.12
C VAL A 29 -3.53 10.32 13.30
N GLY A 30 -3.40 9.28 14.13
CA GLY A 30 -4.53 8.49 14.62
C GLY A 30 -5.02 9.04 15.95
N VAL A 31 -6.33 9.20 16.11
CA VAL A 31 -6.96 9.66 17.36
C VAL A 31 -7.97 8.61 17.81
N VAL A 32 -7.96 8.29 19.11
CA VAL A 32 -9.00 7.53 19.78
C VAL A 32 -9.56 8.43 20.87
N CYS A 33 -10.82 8.83 20.73
CA CYS A 33 -11.47 9.78 21.63
C CYS A 33 -12.94 9.43 21.82
N THR A 34 -13.53 9.99 22.87
CA THR A 34 -14.96 9.91 23.18
C THR A 34 -15.53 11.31 23.26
N ALA A 35 -16.75 11.50 22.74
CA ALA A 35 -17.50 12.76 22.84
C ALA A 35 -18.97 12.45 23.15
N GLU A 36 -19.63 13.34 23.91
CA GLU A 36 -21.04 13.18 24.28
C GLU A 36 -22.00 13.38 23.09
N ASP A 37 -21.57 14.16 22.10
CA ASP A 37 -22.30 14.55 20.90
C ASP A 37 -21.76 13.88 19.63
N ALA A 38 -21.02 12.76 19.78
CA ALA A 38 -20.48 12.03 18.65
C ALA A 38 -21.59 11.55 17.70
N ASP A 39 -21.54 12.00 16.43
CA ASP A 39 -22.47 11.56 15.40
C ASP A 39 -22.20 10.08 15.04
N ALA A 40 -23.17 9.21 15.33
CA ALA A 40 -23.05 7.76 15.15
C ALA A 40 -22.96 7.32 13.68
N THR A 41 -23.31 8.19 12.73
CA THR A 41 -23.18 7.91 11.29
C THR A 41 -21.81 8.32 10.75
N ALA A 42 -21.28 9.44 11.24
CA ALA A 42 -19.93 9.91 10.90
C ALA A 42 -18.84 9.13 11.64
N PHE A 43 -19.11 8.64 12.86
CA PHE A 43 -18.20 7.87 13.70
C PHE A 43 -18.84 6.57 14.23
N PRO A 44 -19.05 5.56 13.36
CA PRO A 44 -19.66 4.30 13.78
C PRO A 44 -18.77 3.52 14.76
N LEU A 45 -19.39 2.74 15.64
CA LEU A 45 -18.67 1.86 16.56
C LEU A 45 -17.81 0.85 15.80
N ASP A 46 -16.64 0.54 16.37
CA ASP A 46 -15.67 -0.44 15.86
C ASP A 46 -15.19 -0.21 14.41
N THR A 47 -15.40 1.00 13.89
CA THR A 47 -15.09 1.34 12.50
C THR A 47 -14.16 2.55 12.44
N PRO A 48 -12.90 2.41 12.00
CA PRO A 48 -12.02 3.55 11.80
C PRO A 48 -12.49 4.38 10.61
N VAL A 49 -12.50 5.70 10.76
CA VAL A 49 -12.91 6.65 9.73
C VAL A 49 -11.73 7.52 9.34
N LEU A 50 -11.50 7.67 8.03
CA LEU A 50 -10.47 8.57 7.50
C LEU A 50 -11.02 9.98 7.35
N LEU A 51 -10.47 10.92 8.13
CA LEU A 51 -10.72 12.35 7.96
C LEU A 51 -9.58 12.97 7.16
N THR A 52 -9.91 13.56 6.01
CA THR A 52 -8.94 14.23 5.13
C THR A 52 -8.95 15.75 5.28
N ASN A 53 -9.95 16.29 5.96
CA ASN A 53 -10.10 17.72 6.19
C ASN A 53 -10.86 17.97 7.50
N VAL A 54 -10.37 18.90 8.31
CA VAL A 54 -10.96 19.29 9.60
C VAL A 54 -10.94 20.81 9.61
N ILE A 55 -12.04 21.42 9.18
CA ILE A 55 -12.23 22.89 9.12
C ILE A 55 -13.35 23.27 10.08
#